data_AF-A0A372ZRQ7-F1
#
_entry.id   AF-A0A372ZRQ7-F1
#
_cell.length_a   1.000
_cell.length_b   1.000
_cell.length_c   1.000
_cell.angle_alpha   90.00
_cell.angle_beta   90.00
_cell.angle_gamma   90.00
#
_symmetry.space_group_name_H-M   'P 1'
#
loop_
_entity.id
_entity.type
_entity.pdbx_description
1 polymer ?
#
loop_
_entity_poly.entity_id
_entity_poly.type
_entity_poly.pdbx_seq_one_letter_code
_entity_poly.pdbx_strand_id
1 'polypeptide(L)'
;MPAIRTARERAREELTREIKQEARRQLASVGAQQLSLRAVARELGMASSALYRYFASRDELLTALIIDAYNELGGAAEGALAATGAAAPRERWRALWTATRDWARANPHEFSLLYGTPVPGYAAPRTTVQPATRLPFALIGVVRDARLRPTQPVPPPRGALAGQLTRIVTEFGLDLPPHVLARTIGAWVQLVGLIGFELHGQLVGSLDPADDFFAWTTEQTADAIGL
;
A
#
# COMPACT_ATOMS: atom_id res chain seq x y z
N MET A 1 30.12 -25.97 13.42
CA MET A 1 29.61 -26.02 12.02
C MET A 1 28.39 -25.11 11.83
N PRO A 2 28.55 -23.80 11.55
CA PRO A 2 27.43 -22.87 11.32
C PRO A 2 27.22 -22.46 9.85
N ALA A 3 28.18 -22.70 8.95
CA ALA A 3 28.19 -22.14 7.59
C ALA A 3 27.28 -22.84 6.55
N ILE A 4 26.87 -24.09 6.78
CA ILE A 4 26.03 -24.85 5.83
C ILE A 4 24.56 -24.45 5.96
N ARG A 5 24.13 -24.05 7.16
CA ARG A 5 22.73 -23.64 7.42
C ARG A 5 22.39 -22.36 6.67
N THR A 6 23.33 -21.41 6.64
CA THR A 6 23.18 -20.13 5.94
C THR A 6 23.17 -20.25 4.42
N ALA A 7 23.93 -21.17 3.81
CA ALA A 7 23.90 -21.38 2.36
C ALA A 7 22.55 -21.96 1.89
N ARG A 8 22.00 -22.92 2.65
CA ARG A 8 20.69 -23.51 2.35
C ARG A 8 19.54 -22.53 2.60
N GLU A 9 19.63 -21.71 3.65
CA GLU A 9 18.67 -20.63 3.93
C GLU A 9 18.67 -19.59 2.80
N ARG A 10 19.84 -19.11 2.36
CA ARG A 10 19.96 -18.19 1.23
C ARG A 10 19.40 -18.77 -0.07
N ALA A 11 19.73 -20.01 -0.40
CA ALA A 11 19.17 -20.68 -1.57
C ALA A 11 17.64 -20.80 -1.50
N ARG A 12 17.10 -21.04 -0.29
CA ARG A 12 15.65 -21.06 -0.07
C ARG A 12 15.02 -19.67 -0.26
N GLU A 13 15.65 -18.62 0.24
CA GLU A 13 15.19 -17.23 0.08
C GLU A 13 15.23 -16.79 -1.38
N GLU A 14 16.31 -17.10 -2.10
CA GLU A 14 16.46 -16.84 -3.53
C GLU A 14 15.35 -17.53 -4.33
N LEU A 15 15.14 -18.83 -4.11
CA LEU A 15 14.08 -19.55 -4.81
C LEU A 15 12.68 -19.02 -4.43
N THR A 16 12.46 -18.65 -3.17
CA THR A 16 11.20 -18.02 -2.74
C THR A 16 10.97 -16.68 -3.48
N ARG A 17 12.03 -15.90 -3.70
CA ARG A 17 11.98 -14.65 -4.46
C ARG A 17 11.65 -14.92 -5.93
N GLU A 18 12.28 -15.91 -6.56
CA GLU A 18 11.99 -16.32 -7.95
C GLU A 18 10.55 -16.78 -8.12
N ILE A 19 10.03 -17.59 -7.18
CA ILE A 19 8.62 -18.02 -7.15
C ILE A 19 7.68 -16.82 -7.11
N LYS A 20 7.92 -15.86 -6.21
CA LYS A 20 7.10 -14.65 -6.11
C LYS A 20 7.22 -13.77 -7.36
N GLN A 21 8.40 -13.66 -7.95
CA GLN A 21 8.60 -12.88 -9.17
C GLN A 21 7.84 -13.48 -10.36
N GLU A 22 7.86 -14.80 -10.51
CA GLU A 22 7.05 -15.49 -11.52
C GLU A 22 5.55 -15.34 -11.25
N ALA A 23 5.13 -15.45 -9.99
CA ALA A 23 3.75 -15.21 -9.62
C ALA A 23 3.29 -13.78 -9.95
N ARG A 24 4.13 -12.75 -9.75
CA ARG A 24 3.84 -11.37 -10.19
C ARG A 24 3.69 -11.26 -11.70
N ARG A 25 4.52 -11.95 -12.49
CA ARG A 25 4.34 -12.00 -13.96
C ARG A 25 2.99 -12.62 -14.35
N GLN A 26 2.54 -13.65 -13.64
CA GLN A 26 1.20 -14.20 -13.85
C GLN A 26 0.08 -13.26 -13.43
N LEU A 27 0.23 -12.53 -12.32
CA LEU A 27 -0.73 -11.49 -11.93
C LEU A 27 -0.91 -10.47 -13.04
N ALA A 28 0.18 -10.04 -13.67
CA ALA A 28 0.17 -9.11 -14.79
C ALA A 28 -0.52 -9.67 -16.05
N SER A 29 -0.31 -10.95 -16.33
CA SER A 29 -0.80 -11.59 -17.56
C SER A 29 -2.26 -12.05 -17.48
N VAL A 30 -2.65 -12.70 -16.37
CA VAL A 30 -3.96 -13.38 -16.26
C VAL A 30 -4.81 -12.92 -15.06
N GLY A 31 -4.25 -12.04 -14.22
CA GLY A 31 -4.91 -11.52 -13.02
C GLY A 31 -4.89 -12.47 -11.83
N ALA A 32 -5.17 -11.92 -10.65
CA ALA A 32 -5.10 -12.65 -9.37
C ALA A 32 -6.03 -13.87 -9.29
N GLN A 33 -7.19 -13.82 -9.96
CA GLN A 33 -8.13 -14.95 -9.95
C GLN A 33 -7.58 -16.20 -10.63
N GLN A 34 -6.76 -16.04 -11.67
CA GLN A 34 -6.19 -17.15 -12.45
C GLN A 34 -4.79 -17.58 -11.96
N LEU A 35 -4.24 -16.93 -10.92
CA LEU A 35 -2.95 -17.30 -10.35
C LEU A 35 -2.92 -18.79 -9.97
N SER A 36 -1.91 -19.52 -10.45
CA SER A 36 -1.82 -20.97 -10.30
C SER A 36 -0.41 -21.41 -9.91
N LEU A 37 -0.29 -22.09 -8.76
CA LEU A 37 0.95 -22.74 -8.34
C LEU A 37 1.48 -23.72 -9.40
N ARG A 38 0.60 -24.43 -10.12
CA ARG A 38 1.04 -25.34 -11.18
C ARG A 38 1.63 -24.58 -12.37
N ALA A 39 1.04 -23.45 -12.75
CA ALA A 39 1.56 -22.61 -13.82
C ALA A 39 2.91 -22.01 -13.43
N VAL A 40 3.04 -21.49 -12.20
CA VAL A 40 4.31 -20.97 -11.66
C VAL A 40 5.39 -22.06 -11.65
N ALA A 41 5.07 -23.26 -11.18
CA ALA A 41 6.02 -24.38 -11.17
C ALA A 41 6.49 -24.74 -12.58
N ARG A 42 5.56 -24.79 -13.55
CA ARG A 42 5.87 -25.10 -14.96
C ARG A 42 6.83 -24.07 -15.56
N GLU A 43 6.58 -22.78 -15.34
CA GLU A 43 7.43 -21.70 -15.89
C GLU A 43 8.84 -21.74 -15.30
N LEU A 44 8.98 -22.09 -14.02
CA LEU A 44 10.27 -22.25 -13.35
C LEU A 44 10.95 -23.61 -13.61
N GLY A 45 10.38 -24.47 -14.45
CA GLY A 45 10.91 -25.82 -14.68
C GLY A 45 10.89 -26.72 -13.43
N MET A 46 10.06 -26.39 -12.45
CA MET A 46 9.94 -27.11 -11.17
C MET A 46 8.81 -28.14 -11.22
N ALA A 47 9.00 -29.25 -10.51
CA ALA A 47 7.88 -30.14 -10.20
C ALA A 47 6.85 -29.40 -9.33
N SER A 48 5.55 -29.57 -9.60
CA SER A 48 4.50 -28.92 -8.81
C SER A 48 4.60 -29.25 -7.31
N SER A 49 4.92 -30.50 -6.97
CA SER A 49 5.14 -30.94 -5.58
C SER A 49 6.31 -30.22 -4.89
N ALA A 50 7.30 -29.73 -5.65
CA ALA A 50 8.39 -28.93 -5.09
C ALA A 50 7.92 -27.53 -4.69
N LEU A 51 7.07 -26.90 -5.51
CA LEU A 51 6.52 -25.57 -5.22
C LEU A 51 5.62 -25.58 -3.97
N TYR A 52 4.85 -26.65 -3.76
CA TYR A 52 4.02 -26.83 -2.57
C TYR A 52 4.81 -26.89 -1.25
N ARG A 53 6.14 -27.10 -1.29
CA ARG A 53 7.01 -27.00 -0.10
C ARG A 53 7.35 -25.56 0.29
N TYR A 54 7.10 -24.61 -0.60
CA TYR A 54 7.30 -23.17 -0.38
C TYR A 54 5.98 -22.45 -0.09
N PHE A 55 4.93 -22.80 -0.83
CA PHE A 55 3.58 -22.28 -0.63
C PHE A 55 2.60 -23.43 -0.70
N ALA A 56 1.98 -23.78 0.43
CA ALA A 56 1.04 -24.89 0.54
C ALA A 56 -0.26 -24.65 -0.25
N SER A 57 -0.58 -23.40 -0.56
CA SER A 57 -1.76 -23.05 -1.34
C SER A 57 -1.57 -21.78 -2.19
N ARG A 58 -2.50 -21.58 -3.13
CA ARG A 58 -2.61 -20.33 -3.89
C ARG A 58 -2.79 -19.13 -2.96
N ASP A 59 -3.58 -19.28 -1.90
CA ASP A 59 -3.90 -18.22 -0.96
C ASP A 59 -2.69 -17.84 -0.10
N GLU A 60 -1.82 -18.80 0.21
CA GLU A 60 -0.55 -18.52 0.89
C GLU A 60 0.38 -17.70 -0.02
N LEU A 61 0.46 -18.06 -1.31
CA LEU A 61 1.21 -17.28 -2.29
C LEU A 61 0.62 -15.87 -2.47
N LEU A 62 -0.71 -15.73 -2.60
CA LEU A 62 -1.37 -14.42 -2.67
C LEU A 62 -1.09 -13.58 -1.43
N THR A 63 -1.17 -14.18 -0.24
CA THR A 63 -0.87 -13.49 1.02
C THR A 63 0.57 -12.97 1.02
N ALA A 64 1.54 -13.77 0.57
CA ALA A 64 2.92 -13.35 0.49
C ALA A 64 3.13 -12.20 -0.51
N LEU A 65 2.44 -12.22 -1.66
CA LEU A 65 2.48 -11.13 -2.64
C LEU A 65 1.83 -9.84 -2.12
N ILE A 66 0.71 -9.95 -1.39
CA ILE A 66 0.07 -8.80 -0.73
C ILE A 66 0.99 -8.19 0.33
N ILE A 67 1.63 -9.02 1.16
CA ILE A 67 2.58 -8.54 2.17
C ILE A 67 3.75 -7.83 1.51
N ASP A 68 4.33 -8.39 0.45
CA ASP A 68 5.41 -7.73 -0.29
C ASP A 68 4.94 -6.39 -0.87
N ALA A 69 3.79 -6.36 -1.54
CA ALA A 69 3.26 -5.14 -2.17
C ALA A 69 3.00 -4.03 -1.14
N TYR A 70 2.39 -4.35 0.01
CA TYR A 70 2.25 -3.38 1.10
C TYR A 70 3.60 -2.90 1.64
N ASN A 71 4.59 -3.80 1.72
CA ASN A 71 5.91 -3.45 2.20
C ASN A 71 6.68 -2.55 1.23
N GLU A 72 6.55 -2.79 -0.07
CA GLU A 72 7.16 -1.97 -1.11
C GLU A 72 6.50 -0.59 -1.16
N LEU A 73 5.16 -0.52 -1.14
CA LEU A 73 4.41 0.74 -1.08
C LEU A 73 4.76 1.55 0.17
N GLY A 74 4.71 0.92 1.35
CA GLY A 74 5.09 1.55 2.61
C GLY A 74 6.55 2.02 2.59
N GLY A 75 7.45 1.21 2.03
CA GLY A 75 8.86 1.55 1.89
C GLY A 75 9.11 2.74 0.97
N ALA A 76 8.36 2.87 -0.13
CA ALA A 76 8.44 4.02 -1.03
C ALA A 76 8.03 5.31 -0.31
N ALA A 77 6.91 5.28 0.42
CA ALA A 77 6.42 6.41 1.22
C ALA A 77 7.41 6.82 2.32
N GLU A 78 7.88 5.84 3.11
CA GLU A 78 8.85 6.06 4.20
C GLU A 78 10.19 6.58 3.67
N GLY A 79 10.68 6.04 2.55
CA GLY A 79 11.91 6.47 1.89
C GLY A 79 11.82 7.92 1.41
N ALA A 80 10.69 8.33 0.83
CA ALA A 80 10.45 9.71 0.43
C ALA A 80 10.47 10.66 1.64
N LEU A 81 9.83 10.28 2.75
CA LEU A 81 9.88 11.06 3.99
C LEU A 81 11.29 11.18 4.57
N ALA A 82 12.10 10.12 4.52
CA ALA A 82 13.48 10.15 4.96
C ALA A 82 14.32 11.11 4.10
N ALA A 83 14.14 11.10 2.78
CA ALA A 83 14.86 11.95 1.84
C ALA A 83 14.55 13.45 2.01
N THR A 84 13.34 13.80 2.46
CA THR A 84 12.95 15.21 2.70
C THR A 84 13.58 15.84 3.95
N GLY A 85 14.18 15.07 4.86
CA GLY A 85 14.82 15.61 6.06
C GLY A 85 13.89 16.53 6.87
N ALA A 86 14.34 17.75 7.14
CA ALA A 86 13.62 18.76 7.92
C ALA A 86 12.67 19.67 7.08
N ALA A 87 12.26 19.23 5.89
CA ALA A 87 11.32 19.97 5.06
C ALA A 87 9.99 20.25 5.78
N ALA A 88 9.27 21.27 5.31
CA ALA A 88 7.97 21.63 5.86
C ALA A 88 6.97 20.45 5.72
N PRO A 89 6.03 20.26 6.65
CA PRO A 89 5.07 19.14 6.61
C PRO A 89 4.31 19.02 5.27
N ARG A 90 3.95 20.14 4.66
CA ARG A 90 3.31 20.16 3.34
C ARG A 90 4.19 19.63 2.22
N GLU A 91 5.49 19.90 2.26
CA GLU A 91 6.45 19.34 1.30
C GLU A 91 6.65 17.83 1.52
N ARG A 92 6.71 17.40 2.78
CA ARG A 92 6.75 15.98 3.17
C ARG A 92 5.50 15.23 2.68
N TRP A 93 4.33 15.86 2.78
CA TRP A 93 3.06 15.34 2.26
C TRP A 93 3.10 15.13 0.75
N ARG A 94 3.54 16.15 -0.01
CA ARG A 94 3.74 16.04 -1.47
C ARG A 94 4.70 14.92 -1.84
N ALA A 95 5.86 14.85 -1.19
CA ALA A 95 6.89 13.86 -1.48
C ALA A 95 6.38 12.43 -1.24
N LEU A 96 5.69 12.19 -0.13
CA LEU A 96 5.08 10.90 0.19
C LEU A 96 4.07 10.46 -0.88
N TRP A 97 3.17 11.36 -1.28
CA TRP A 97 2.15 11.03 -2.27
C TRP A 97 2.70 10.87 -3.68
N THR A 98 3.72 11.65 -4.04
CA THR A 98 4.47 11.47 -5.30
C THR A 98 5.09 10.07 -5.34
N ALA A 99 5.82 9.67 -4.31
CA ALA A 99 6.43 8.35 -4.24
C ALA A 99 5.40 7.20 -4.23
N THR A 100 4.25 7.42 -3.58
CA THR A 100 3.12 6.48 -3.58
C THR A 100 2.55 6.29 -4.98
N ARG A 101 2.31 7.37 -5.72
CA ARG A 101 1.84 7.35 -7.11
C ARG A 101 2.88 6.72 -8.04
N ASP A 102 4.16 7.08 -7.89
CA ASP A 102 5.24 6.52 -8.70
C ASP A 102 5.38 5.01 -8.51
N TRP A 103 5.31 4.53 -7.27
CA TRP A 103 5.28 3.10 -6.99
C TRP A 103 4.07 2.42 -7.64
N ALA A 104 2.89 3.03 -7.55
CA ALA A 104 1.67 2.49 -8.13
C ALA A 104 1.73 2.42 -9.67
N ARG A 105 2.29 3.44 -10.33
CA ARG A 105 2.51 3.48 -11.78
C ARG A 105 3.53 2.43 -12.23
N ALA A 106 4.57 2.18 -11.44
CA ALA A 106 5.56 1.15 -11.73
C ALA A 106 5.03 -0.27 -11.46
N ASN A 107 4.05 -0.43 -10.58
CA ASN A 107 3.51 -1.71 -10.12
C ASN A 107 1.97 -1.73 -10.17
N PRO A 108 1.34 -1.54 -11.36
CA PRO A 108 -0.11 -1.37 -11.44
C PRO A 108 -0.87 -2.62 -11.00
N HIS A 109 -0.33 -3.82 -11.24
CA HIS A 109 -0.98 -5.08 -10.87
C HIS A 109 -0.92 -5.35 -9.37
N GLU A 110 0.18 -4.99 -8.71
CA GLU A 110 0.33 -5.01 -7.27
C GLU A 110 -0.58 -3.97 -6.63
N PHE A 111 -0.67 -2.76 -7.20
CA PHE A 111 -1.63 -1.76 -6.74
C PHE A 111 -3.08 -2.28 -6.82
N SER A 112 -3.48 -2.88 -7.94
CA SER A 112 -4.80 -3.52 -8.08
C SER A 112 -5.01 -4.68 -7.11
N LEU A 113 -3.94 -5.41 -6.72
CA LEU A 113 -4.03 -6.46 -5.71
C LEU A 113 -4.31 -5.90 -4.30
N LEU A 114 -3.85 -4.68 -4.00
CA LEU A 114 -4.08 -4.01 -2.72
C LEU A 114 -5.42 -3.26 -2.67
N TYR A 115 -5.75 -2.51 -3.72
CA TYR A 115 -6.85 -1.53 -3.71
C TYR A 115 -7.87 -1.72 -4.85
N GLY A 116 -7.73 -2.76 -5.66
CA GLY A 116 -8.64 -3.08 -6.76
C GLY A 116 -9.75 -4.06 -6.37
N THR A 117 -10.22 -4.81 -7.36
CA THR A 117 -11.31 -5.79 -7.19
C THR A 117 -10.87 -6.92 -6.25
N PRO A 118 -11.64 -7.23 -5.19
CA PRO A 118 -11.35 -8.35 -4.30
C PRO A 118 -11.23 -9.68 -5.05
N VAL A 119 -10.28 -10.51 -4.64
CA VAL A 119 -10.07 -11.83 -5.23
C VAL A 119 -11.14 -12.80 -4.71
N PRO A 120 -12.02 -13.37 -5.56
CA PRO A 120 -13.06 -14.28 -5.09
C PRO A 120 -12.50 -15.50 -4.38
N GLY A 121 -13.10 -15.85 -3.25
CA GLY A 121 -12.70 -17.00 -2.43
C GLY A 121 -11.44 -16.79 -1.58
N TYR A 122 -10.77 -15.64 -1.68
CA TYR A 122 -9.61 -15.31 -0.85
C TYR A 122 -10.01 -14.39 0.31
N ALA A 123 -9.53 -14.71 1.51
CA ALA A 123 -9.65 -13.87 2.69
C ALA A 123 -8.25 -13.59 3.26
N ALA A 124 -7.86 -12.31 3.26
CA ALA A 124 -6.54 -11.91 3.75
C ALA A 124 -6.40 -12.21 5.25
N PRO A 125 -5.38 -12.97 5.68
CA PRO A 125 -5.14 -13.24 7.09
C PRO A 125 -4.65 -11.99 7.82
N ARG A 126 -4.76 -12.00 9.17
CA ARG A 126 -4.34 -10.88 10.03
C ARG A 126 -2.88 -10.47 9.87
N THR A 127 -2.02 -11.36 9.36
CA THR A 127 -0.61 -11.06 9.07
C THR A 127 -0.43 -9.97 8.01
N THR A 128 -1.46 -9.70 7.19
CA THR A 128 -1.45 -8.59 6.22
C THR A 128 -1.69 -7.22 6.84
N VAL A 129 -2.22 -7.15 8.07
CA VAL A 129 -2.62 -5.88 8.71
C VAL A 129 -1.43 -4.97 8.99
N GLN A 130 -0.35 -5.50 9.56
CA GLN A 130 0.81 -4.69 9.91
C GLN A 130 1.54 -4.10 8.68
N PRO A 131 1.74 -4.84 7.58
CA PRO A 131 2.18 -4.25 6.32
C PRO A 131 1.20 -3.18 5.78
N ALA A 132 -0.11 -3.45 5.85
CA ALA A 132 -1.14 -2.54 5.33
C ALA A 132 -1.20 -1.18 6.05
N THR A 133 -0.78 -1.09 7.31
CA THR A 133 -0.78 0.17 8.07
C THR A 133 0.42 1.07 7.79
N ARG A 134 1.45 0.63 7.05
CA ARG A 134 2.68 1.40 6.82
C ARG A 134 2.43 2.75 6.16
N LEU A 135 1.71 2.79 5.03
CA LEU A 135 1.36 4.04 4.35
C LEU A 135 0.48 4.95 5.24
N PRO A 136 -0.63 4.48 5.84
CA PRO A 136 -1.40 5.27 6.81
C PRO A 136 -0.58 5.86 7.97
N PHE A 137 0.37 5.10 8.52
CA PHE A 137 1.22 5.59 9.61
C PHE A 137 2.26 6.60 9.15
N ALA A 138 2.82 6.45 7.95
CA ALA A 138 3.68 7.47 7.36
C ALA A 138 2.93 8.80 7.19
N LEU A 139 1.67 8.76 6.71
CA LEU A 139 0.79 9.93 6.60
C LEU A 139 0.51 10.56 7.98
N ILE A 140 0.15 9.75 8.97
CA ILE A 140 -0.09 10.22 10.34
C ILE A 140 1.17 10.88 10.92
N GLY A 141 2.37 10.34 10.66
CA GLY A 141 3.63 10.94 11.08
C GLY A 141 3.81 12.36 10.55
N VAL A 142 3.54 12.60 9.25
CA VAL A 142 3.60 13.95 8.65
C VAL A 142 2.63 14.91 9.35
N VAL A 143 1.40 14.47 9.62
CA VAL A 143 0.34 15.30 10.22
C VAL A 143 0.62 15.61 11.68
N ARG A 144 1.12 14.64 12.45
CA ARG A 144 1.45 14.79 13.88
C ARG A 144 2.54 15.84 14.09
N ASP A 145 3.54 15.85 13.23
CA ASP A 145 4.70 16.73 13.36
C ASP A 145 4.39 18.19 12.90
N ALA A 146 3.17 18.44 12.39
CA ALA A 146 2.75 19.72 11.84
C ALA A 146 1.98 20.60 12.84
N ARG A 147 2.17 21.92 12.73
CA ARG A 147 1.30 22.91 13.39
C ARG A 147 0.09 23.19 12.50
N LEU A 148 -0.95 22.37 12.64
CA LEU A 148 -2.12 22.40 11.77
C LEU A 148 -2.89 23.73 11.85
N ARG A 149 -3.19 24.31 10.68
CA ARG A 149 -4.03 25.50 10.49
C ARG A 149 -5.04 25.24 9.38
N PRO A 150 -6.13 24.52 9.68
CA PRO A 150 -7.10 24.16 8.66
C PRO A 150 -7.80 25.40 8.09
N THR A 151 -7.95 25.42 6.77
CA THR A 151 -8.60 26.53 6.03
C THR A 151 -10.10 26.65 6.31
N GLN A 152 -10.73 25.57 6.76
CA GLN A 152 -12.13 25.53 7.16
C GLN A 152 -12.32 24.83 8.51
N PRO A 153 -13.23 25.33 9.37
CA PRO A 153 -13.66 24.60 10.55
C PRO A 153 -14.37 23.32 10.12
N VAL A 154 -13.89 22.17 10.59
CA VAL A 154 -14.57 20.89 10.38
C VAL A 154 -15.29 20.53 11.69
N PRO A 155 -16.61 20.31 11.66
CA PRO A 155 -17.34 19.91 12.86
C PRO A 155 -16.77 18.58 13.39
N PRO A 156 -16.77 18.38 14.71
CA PRO A 156 -16.29 17.12 15.28
C PRO A 156 -17.10 15.93 14.74
N PRO A 157 -16.47 14.76 14.56
CA PRO A 157 -17.17 13.53 14.22
C PRO A 157 -18.33 13.27 15.21
N ARG A 158 -19.46 12.78 14.70
CA ARG A 158 -20.67 12.50 15.50
C ARG A 158 -21.09 11.05 15.35
N GLY A 159 -21.95 10.59 16.27
CA GLY A 159 -22.53 9.25 16.24
C GLY A 159 -21.46 8.14 16.31
N ALA A 160 -21.70 7.05 15.59
CA ALA A 160 -20.81 5.88 15.59
C ALA A 160 -19.38 6.21 15.15
N LEU A 161 -19.20 7.18 14.25
CA LEU A 161 -17.88 7.58 13.74
C LEU A 161 -16.97 8.12 14.84
N ALA A 162 -17.52 8.88 15.80
CA ALA A 162 -16.74 9.37 16.93
C ALA A 162 -16.15 8.22 17.75
N GLY A 163 -16.97 7.21 18.06
CA GLY A 163 -16.51 6.01 18.77
C GLY A 163 -15.56 5.13 17.96
N GLN A 164 -15.72 5.07 16.64
CA GLN A 164 -14.79 4.36 15.74
C GLN A 164 -13.41 5.03 15.73
N LEU A 165 -13.36 6.35 15.57
CA LEU A 165 -12.11 7.10 15.55
C LEU A 165 -11.39 7.03 16.90
N THR A 166 -12.10 7.17 18.02
CA THR A 166 -11.52 7.00 19.36
C THR A 166 -10.93 5.60 19.53
N ARG A 167 -11.61 4.55 19.07
CA ARG A 167 -11.05 3.18 19.11
C ARG A 167 -9.77 3.06 18.31
N ILE A 168 -9.72 3.60 17.09
CA ILE A 168 -8.52 3.56 16.24
C ILE A 168 -7.37 4.31 16.94
N VAL A 169 -7.64 5.50 17.46
CA VAL A 169 -6.66 6.30 18.22
C VAL A 169 -6.09 5.50 19.39
N THR A 170 -6.94 4.87 20.20
CA THR A 170 -6.52 4.09 21.37
C THR A 170 -5.79 2.80 20.98
N GLU A 171 -6.33 2.03 20.04
CA GLU A 171 -5.79 0.72 19.62
C GLU A 171 -4.40 0.85 19.00
N PHE A 172 -4.17 1.91 18.22
CA PHE A 172 -2.89 2.15 17.58
C PHE A 172 -2.00 3.16 18.33
N GLY A 173 -2.40 3.63 19.51
CA GLY A 173 -1.62 4.55 20.34
C GLY A 173 -1.30 5.88 19.64
N LEU A 174 -2.25 6.41 18.87
CA LEU A 174 -2.04 7.57 18.01
C LEU A 174 -2.18 8.88 18.79
N ASP A 175 -1.18 9.76 18.72
CA ASP A 175 -1.22 11.08 19.34
C ASP A 175 -1.81 12.13 18.38
N LEU A 176 -3.09 11.99 18.05
CA LEU A 176 -3.83 13.01 17.28
C LEU A 176 -5.31 13.08 17.65
N PRO A 177 -5.93 14.27 17.58
CA PRO A 177 -7.36 14.40 17.80
C PRO A 177 -8.19 13.58 16.78
N PRO A 178 -9.31 12.96 17.17
CA PRO A 178 -10.14 12.14 16.28
C PRO A 178 -10.61 12.86 15.00
N HIS A 179 -10.87 14.17 15.08
CA HIS A 179 -11.29 14.95 13.91
C HIS A 179 -10.14 15.17 12.91
N VAL A 180 -8.89 15.24 13.37
CA VAL A 180 -7.70 15.27 12.49
C VAL A 180 -7.55 13.92 11.83
N LEU A 181 -7.69 12.83 12.58
CA LEU A 181 -7.61 11.46 12.03
C LEU A 181 -8.64 11.25 10.92
N ALA A 182 -9.87 11.72 11.12
CA ALA A 182 -10.92 11.65 10.11
C ALA A 182 -10.52 12.36 8.80
N ARG A 183 -9.90 13.54 8.89
CA ARG A 183 -9.43 14.31 7.72
C ARG A 183 -8.27 13.60 7.02
N THR A 184 -7.33 13.05 7.79
CA THR A 184 -6.20 12.27 7.25
C THR A 184 -6.70 11.01 6.53
N ILE A 185 -7.68 10.29 7.10
CA ILE A 185 -8.31 9.12 6.45
C ILE A 185 -9.05 9.55 5.17
N GLY A 186 -9.79 10.66 5.21
CA GLY A 186 -10.48 11.19 4.03
C GLY A 186 -9.52 11.52 2.89
N ALA A 187 -8.41 12.19 3.21
CA ALA A 187 -7.34 12.48 2.25
C ALA A 187 -6.68 11.21 1.69
N TRP A 188 -6.41 10.22 2.55
CA TRP A 188 -5.88 8.93 2.14
C TRP A 188 -6.81 8.21 1.16
N VAL A 189 -8.10 8.11 1.47
CA VAL A 189 -9.12 7.50 0.59
C VAL A 189 -9.20 8.24 -0.74
N GLN A 190 -9.19 9.58 -0.71
CA GLN A 190 -9.28 10.39 -1.93
C GLN A 190 -8.08 10.19 -2.86
N LEU A 191 -6.85 10.21 -2.32
CA LEU A 191 -5.65 10.11 -3.14
C LEU A 191 -5.36 8.67 -3.60
N VAL A 192 -5.62 7.66 -2.77
CA VAL A 192 -5.59 6.26 -3.22
C VAL A 192 -6.64 6.02 -4.30
N GLY A 193 -7.86 6.55 -4.12
CA GLY A 193 -8.92 6.49 -5.13
C GLY A 193 -8.53 7.16 -6.43
N LEU A 194 -7.88 8.33 -6.37
CA LEU A 194 -7.39 9.04 -7.55
C LEU A 194 -6.34 8.23 -8.32
N ILE A 195 -5.35 7.66 -7.61
CA ILE A 195 -4.35 6.78 -8.23
C ILE A 195 -5.04 5.57 -8.87
N GLY A 196 -6.05 5.00 -8.21
CA GLY A 196 -6.86 3.94 -8.79
C GLY A 196 -7.56 4.37 -10.08
N PHE A 197 -8.18 5.55 -10.12
CA PHE A 197 -8.87 6.06 -11.30
C PHE A 197 -7.91 6.35 -12.46
N GLU A 198 -6.70 6.80 -12.15
CA GLU A 198 -5.63 6.96 -13.13
C GLU A 198 -5.23 5.59 -13.72
N LEU A 199 -4.86 4.63 -12.86
CA LEU A 199 -4.31 3.34 -13.30
C LEU A 199 -5.31 2.47 -14.05
N HIS A 200 -6.60 2.55 -13.72
CA HIS A 200 -7.63 1.73 -14.36
C HIS A 200 -8.34 2.46 -15.52
N GLY A 201 -7.83 3.61 -15.95
CA GLY A 201 -8.23 4.30 -17.18
C GLY A 201 -9.50 5.17 -17.09
N GLN A 202 -10.04 5.42 -15.88
CA GLN A 202 -11.25 6.21 -15.68
C GLN A 202 -11.05 7.70 -16.03
N LEU A 203 -9.81 8.18 -16.08
CA LEU A 203 -9.48 9.56 -16.45
C LEU A 203 -9.19 9.77 -17.94
N VAL A 204 -9.05 8.70 -18.72
CA VAL A 204 -8.71 8.76 -20.16
C VAL A 204 -9.77 9.58 -20.90
N GLY A 205 -9.33 10.56 -21.69
CA GLY A 205 -10.21 11.48 -22.43
C GLY A 205 -10.84 12.59 -21.58
N SER A 206 -10.41 12.76 -20.32
CA SER A 206 -10.85 13.86 -19.45
C SER A 206 -9.68 14.54 -18.73
N LEU A 207 -9.16 13.93 -17.66
CA LEU A 207 -8.09 14.46 -16.81
C LEU A 207 -6.79 13.66 -17.03
N ASP A 208 -6.51 13.28 -18.27
CA ASP A 208 -5.29 12.58 -18.71
C ASP A 208 -4.46 13.52 -19.60
N PRO A 209 -3.15 13.72 -19.35
CA PRO A 209 -2.33 13.16 -18.25
C PRO A 209 -2.78 13.66 -16.86
N ALA A 210 -2.80 12.75 -15.89
CA ALA A 210 -3.34 12.98 -14.54
C ALA A 210 -2.42 13.81 -13.62
N ASP A 211 -1.23 14.21 -14.09
CA ASP A 211 -0.19 14.86 -13.30
C ASP A 211 -0.65 16.15 -12.62
N ASP A 212 -1.25 17.08 -13.38
CA ASP A 212 -1.74 18.36 -12.84
C ASP A 212 -2.91 18.16 -11.87
N PHE A 213 -3.83 17.24 -12.20
CA PHE A 213 -4.98 16.94 -11.35
C PHE A 213 -4.56 16.25 -10.04
N PHE A 214 -3.56 15.37 -10.10
CA PHE A 214 -2.96 14.74 -8.93
C PHE A 214 -2.23 15.76 -8.06
N ALA A 215 -1.41 16.63 -8.66
CA ALA A 215 -0.72 17.69 -7.92
C ALA A 215 -1.72 18.64 -7.24
N TRP A 216 -2.75 19.07 -7.97
CA TRP A 216 -3.81 19.91 -7.43
C TRP A 216 -4.57 19.23 -6.27
N THR A 217 -4.97 17.97 -6.44
CA THR A 217 -5.69 17.20 -5.40
C THR A 217 -4.80 16.97 -4.17
N THR A 218 -3.50 16.76 -4.37
CA THR A 218 -2.52 16.65 -3.27
C THR A 218 -2.46 17.94 -2.44
N GLU A 219 -2.51 19.11 -3.09
CA GLU A 219 -2.56 20.40 -2.39
C GLU A 219 -3.92 20.63 -1.69
N GLN A 220 -5.03 20.29 -2.34
CA GLN A 220 -6.36 20.41 -1.72
C GLN A 220 -6.50 19.55 -0.47
N THR A 221 -5.98 18.33 -0.49
CA THR A 221 -5.99 17.46 0.69
C THR A 221 -5.07 17.97 1.80
N ALA A 222 -3.92 18.58 1.46
CA ALA A 222 -3.06 19.25 2.43
C ALA A 222 -3.76 20.44 3.11
N ASP A 223 -4.42 21.32 2.34
CA ASP A 223 -5.25 22.42 2.87
C ASP A 223 -6.39 21.90 3.73
N ALA A 224 -7.04 20.84 3.26
CA ALA A 224 -8.09 20.14 3.96
C ALA A 224 -7.59 19.34 5.15
N ILE A 225 -6.31 19.30 5.50
CA ILE A 225 -5.81 18.86 6.82
C ILE A 225 -5.35 20.07 7.64
N GLY A 226 -4.86 21.11 6.96
CA GLY A 226 -4.27 22.31 7.55
C GLY A 226 -2.76 22.29 7.57
N LEU A 227 -2.12 21.59 6.63
CA LEU A 227 -0.66 21.50 6.49
C LEU A 227 -0.04 22.75 5.85
#